data_AF-A0A0X4EFW6-F1
#
_entry.id   AF-A0A0X4EFW6-F1
#
_cell.length_a   1.000
_cell.length_b   1.000
_cell.length_c   1.000
_cell.angle_alpha   90.00
_cell.angle_beta   90.00
_cell.angle_gamma   90.00
#
_symmetry.space_group_name_H-M   'P 1'
#
loop_
_entity.id
_entity.type
_entity.pdbx_description
1 polymer ?
#
loop_
_entity_poly.entity_id
_entity_poly.type
_entity_poly.pdbx_seq_one_letter_code
_entity_poly.pdbx_strand_id
1 'polypeptide(L)'
;MAVLRTFVIRLAALLSYYTEGECAIKKEYVENAWLLCEWYMQQAIKVFGAQESYYEVLLLSWLRREYYKTEMDHVRFNTIRNAGPNVLRKGKLLERVIERLEKEGAIDIVRSRRKARMVYAGRYFRNNPVTKNAAYKHYWPR
;
A
#
# COMPACT_ATOMS: atom_id res chain seq x y z
N MET A 1 16.55 -3.01 8.37
CA MET A 1 17.63 -3.96 8.01
C MET A 1 17.50 -5.35 8.65
N ALA A 2 17.00 -5.49 9.89
CA ALA A 2 16.92 -6.80 10.56
C ALA A 2 16.00 -7.84 9.86
N VAL A 3 14.84 -7.41 9.35
CA VAL A 3 13.86 -8.32 8.69
C VAL A 3 14.44 -8.98 7.43
N LEU A 4 15.27 -8.25 6.68
CA LEU A 4 15.87 -8.76 5.46
C LEU A 4 16.90 -9.86 5.74
N ARG A 5 17.70 -9.69 6.81
CA ARG A 5 18.67 -10.70 7.25
C ARG A 5 17.99 -12.02 7.61
N THR A 6 16.87 -11.98 8.34
CA THR A 6 16.15 -13.21 8.71
C THR A 6 15.60 -13.94 7.48
N PHE A 7 15.14 -13.19 6.48
CA PHE A 7 14.62 -13.78 5.24
C PHE A 7 15.73 -14.43 4.41
N VAL A 8 16.87 -13.75 4.27
CA VAL A 8 18.06 -14.28 3.57
C VAL A 8 18.56 -15.56 4.22
N ILE A 9 18.66 -15.62 5.54
CA ILE A 9 19.11 -16.83 6.25
C ILE A 9 18.16 -18.02 6.01
N ARG A 10 16.84 -17.78 6.06
CA ARG A 10 15.85 -18.84 5.80
C ARG A 10 15.90 -19.34 4.36
N LEU A 11 16.07 -18.43 3.39
CA LEU A 11 16.24 -18.79 1.99
C LEU A 11 17.54 -19.56 1.75
N ALA A 12 18.64 -19.13 2.37
CA ALA A 12 19.92 -19.84 2.27
C ALA A 12 19.81 -21.27 2.83
N ALA A 13 19.13 -21.44 3.97
CA ALA A 13 18.87 -22.76 4.55
C ALA A 13 18.03 -23.65 3.61
N LEU A 14 16.97 -23.09 3.00
CA LEU A 14 16.16 -23.81 2.03
C LEU A 14 16.96 -24.21 0.79
N LEU A 15 17.73 -23.28 0.22
CA LEU A 15 18.57 -23.56 -0.96
C LEU A 15 19.55 -24.69 -0.66
N SER A 16 20.25 -24.61 0.47
CA SER A 16 21.21 -25.62 0.95
C SER A 16 20.53 -26.99 1.12
N TYR A 17 19.34 -27.02 1.72
CA TYR A 17 18.59 -28.25 1.93
C TYR A 17 18.13 -28.91 0.64
N TYR A 18 17.64 -28.12 -0.32
CA TYR A 18 17.15 -28.65 -1.59
C TYR A 18 18.26 -29.15 -2.52
N THR A 19 19.47 -28.58 -2.44
CA THR A 19 20.59 -28.99 -3.30
C THR A 19 21.39 -30.15 -2.71
N GLU A 20 21.61 -30.16 -1.39
CA GLU A 20 22.55 -31.09 -0.74
C GLU A 20 21.94 -31.89 0.43
N GLY A 21 20.67 -31.65 0.79
CA GLY A 21 20.04 -32.28 1.96
C GLY A 21 20.46 -31.63 3.27
N GLU A 22 20.54 -32.38 4.37
CA GLU A 22 21.02 -31.85 5.64
C GLU A 22 22.51 -31.55 5.60
N CYS A 23 22.87 -30.29 5.32
CA CYS A 23 24.24 -29.81 5.36
C CYS A 23 24.36 -28.43 6.02
N ALA A 24 25.60 -28.07 6.37
CA ALA A 24 25.89 -26.72 6.88
C ALA A 24 25.70 -25.69 5.77
N ILE A 25 25.07 -24.55 6.10
CA ILE A 25 24.82 -23.48 5.13
C ILE A 25 26.16 -22.87 4.68
N LYS A 26 26.54 -23.18 3.43
CA LYS A 26 27.74 -22.63 2.79
C LYS A 26 27.53 -21.17 2.37
N LYS A 27 28.64 -20.43 2.23
CA LYS A 27 28.64 -19.02 1.82
C LYS A 27 27.90 -18.79 0.50
N GLU A 28 28.07 -19.71 -0.46
CA GLU A 28 27.43 -19.65 -1.79
C GLU A 28 25.90 -19.61 -1.70
N TYR A 29 25.28 -20.35 -0.77
CA TYR A 29 23.83 -20.34 -0.60
C TYR A 29 23.32 -19.03 0.02
N VAL A 30 24.13 -18.40 0.88
CA VAL A 30 23.82 -17.08 1.44
C VAL A 30 23.91 -16.00 0.36
N GLU A 31 24.94 -16.06 -0.49
CA GLU A 31 25.12 -15.14 -1.63
C GLU A 31 23.99 -15.29 -2.65
N ASN A 32 23.62 -16.53 -2.99
CA ASN A 32 22.50 -16.80 -3.90
C ASN A 32 21.16 -16.32 -3.32
N ALA A 33 20.91 -16.57 -2.04
CA ALA A 33 19.72 -16.06 -1.35
C ALA A 33 19.67 -14.53 -1.32
N TRP A 34 20.83 -13.87 -1.19
CA TRP A 34 20.94 -12.42 -1.24
C TRP A 34 20.58 -11.88 -2.64
N LEU A 35 21.20 -12.41 -3.69
CA LEU A 35 20.92 -12.02 -5.07
C LEU A 35 19.45 -12.23 -5.44
N LEU A 36 18.85 -13.33 -4.99
CA LEU A 36 17.43 -13.59 -5.23
C LEU A 36 16.54 -12.57 -4.51
N CYS A 37 16.83 -12.27 -3.23
CA CYS A 37 16.12 -11.22 -2.49
C CYS A 37 16.25 -9.86 -3.18
N GLU A 38 17.44 -9.50 -3.63
CA GLU A 38 17.72 -8.26 -4.34
C GLU A 38 16.92 -8.17 -5.65
N TRP A 39 16.95 -9.23 -6.45
CA TRP A 39 16.17 -9.30 -7.68
C TRP A 39 14.67 -9.15 -7.41
N TYR A 40 14.13 -9.83 -6.39
CA TYR A 40 12.73 -9.68 -6.00
C TYR A 40 12.39 -8.25 -5.56
N MET A 41 13.28 -7.58 -4.82
CA MET A 41 13.10 -6.18 -4.45
C MET A 41 13.10 -5.28 -5.68
N GLN A 42 14.00 -5.51 -6.64
CA GLN A 42 14.02 -4.78 -7.91
C GLN A 42 12.73 -5.00 -8.71
N GLN A 43 12.21 -6.23 -8.76
CA GLN A 43 10.91 -6.51 -9.39
C GLN A 43 9.77 -5.82 -8.65
N ALA A 44 9.77 -5.83 -7.31
CA ALA A 44 8.78 -5.11 -6.53
C ALA A 44 8.85 -3.60 -6.80
N ILE A 45 10.04 -3.01 -6.91
CA ILE A 45 10.21 -1.60 -7.30
C ILE A 45 9.70 -1.38 -8.73
N LYS A 46 9.95 -2.30 -9.66
CA LYS A 46 9.45 -2.16 -11.04
C LYS A 46 7.93 -2.23 -11.11
N VAL A 47 7.31 -3.15 -10.36
CA VAL A 47 5.85 -3.36 -10.35
C VAL A 47 5.12 -2.29 -9.55
N PHE A 48 5.64 -1.93 -8.38
CA PHE A 48 4.98 -1.01 -7.44
C PHE A 48 5.55 0.43 -7.48
N GLY A 49 6.79 0.60 -7.93
CA GLY A 49 7.42 1.91 -8.10
C GLY A 49 7.07 2.59 -9.43
N ALA A 50 6.62 1.84 -10.45
CA ALA A 50 6.10 2.41 -11.69
C ALA A 50 4.65 2.91 -11.59
N GLN A 51 3.92 2.58 -10.52
CA GLN A 51 2.62 3.19 -10.24
C GLN A 51 2.83 4.41 -9.34
N GLU A 52 3.29 5.51 -9.94
CA GLU A 52 3.03 6.82 -9.37
C GLU A 52 1.56 6.87 -8.96
N SER A 53 1.32 7.21 -7.70
CA SER A 53 -0.01 7.26 -7.08
C SER A 53 -0.66 5.92 -6.67
N TYR A 54 0.03 4.77 -6.61
CA TYR A 54 -0.60 3.49 -6.19
C TYR A 54 -1.39 3.59 -4.86
N TYR A 55 -0.80 4.22 -3.84
CA TYR A 55 -1.44 4.34 -2.53
C TYR A 55 -2.64 5.29 -2.55
N GLU A 56 -2.56 6.35 -3.35
CA GLU A 56 -3.63 7.29 -3.65
C GLU A 56 -4.79 6.57 -4.36
N VAL A 57 -4.48 5.73 -5.35
CA VAL A 57 -5.46 4.88 -6.06
C VAL A 57 -6.16 3.94 -5.08
N LEU A 58 -5.38 3.27 -4.24
CA LEU A 58 -5.90 2.30 -3.28
C LEU A 58 -6.81 2.97 -2.25
N LEU A 59 -6.45 4.17 -1.78
CA LEU A 59 -7.27 4.94 -0.85
C LEU A 59 -8.56 5.43 -1.51
N LEU A 60 -8.49 6.01 -2.72
CA LEU A 60 -9.68 6.46 -3.44
C LEU A 60 -10.64 5.31 -3.76
N SER A 61 -10.11 4.15 -4.16
CA SER A 61 -10.90 2.94 -4.40
C SER A 61 -11.68 2.52 -3.15
N TRP A 62 -11.00 2.53 -1.99
CA TRP A 62 -11.62 2.22 -0.70
C TRP A 62 -12.66 3.26 -0.29
N LEU A 63 -12.35 4.55 -0.39
CA LEU A 63 -13.28 5.64 -0.06
C LEU A 63 -14.55 5.56 -0.90
N ARG A 64 -14.43 5.27 -2.20
CA ARG A 64 -15.58 5.11 -3.10
C ARG A 64 -16.53 4.03 -2.60
N ARG A 65 -15.97 2.88 -2.19
CA ARG A 65 -16.74 1.76 -1.64
C ARG A 65 -17.44 2.18 -0.35
N GLU A 66 -16.75 2.84 0.57
CA GLU A 66 -17.35 3.27 1.82
C GLU A 66 -18.45 4.30 1.61
N TYR A 67 -18.25 5.29 0.74
CA TYR A 67 -19.27 6.28 0.41
C TYR A 67 -20.52 5.64 -0.19
N TYR A 68 -20.34 4.62 -1.03
CA TYR A 68 -21.46 3.85 -1.58
C TYR A 68 -22.19 3.05 -0.49
N LYS A 69 -21.45 2.41 0.43
CA LYS A 69 -22.04 1.59 1.50
C LYS A 69 -22.80 2.41 2.55
N THR A 70 -22.32 3.59 2.88
CA THR A 70 -22.92 4.44 3.92
C THR A 70 -23.90 5.47 3.36
N GLU A 71 -24.02 5.57 2.04
CA GLU A 71 -24.78 6.63 1.34
C GLU A 71 -24.32 8.05 1.73
N MET A 72 -23.07 8.18 2.17
CA MET A 72 -22.48 9.44 2.61
C MET A 72 -21.28 9.78 1.72
N ASP A 73 -21.04 11.06 1.50
CA ASP A 73 -19.90 11.55 0.72
C ASP A 73 -18.62 11.75 1.55
N HIS A 74 -18.63 11.32 2.81
CA HIS A 74 -17.54 11.56 3.74
C HIS A 74 -17.32 10.43 4.74
N VAL A 75 -16.08 10.33 5.21
CA VAL A 75 -15.63 9.36 6.21
C VAL A 75 -14.73 10.06 7.24
N ARG A 76 -14.83 9.64 8.51
CA ARG A 76 -13.91 10.13 9.56
C ARG A 76 -12.49 9.64 9.27
N PHE A 77 -11.50 10.52 9.45
CA PHE A 77 -10.09 10.15 9.28
C PHE A 77 -9.68 8.95 10.15
N ASN A 78 -10.20 8.86 11.39
CA ASN A 78 -9.95 7.70 12.26
C ASN A 78 -10.54 6.40 11.71
N THR A 79 -11.66 6.45 10.99
CA THR A 79 -12.21 5.26 10.33
C THR A 79 -11.24 4.75 9.26
N ILE A 80 -10.56 5.64 8.53
CA ILE A 80 -9.52 5.26 7.55
C ILE A 80 -8.34 4.60 8.28
N ARG A 81 -7.89 5.13 9.42
CA ARG A 81 -6.80 4.53 10.21
C ARG A 81 -7.16 3.12 10.71
N ASN A 82 -8.42 2.88 11.05
CA ASN A 82 -8.84 1.62 11.66
C ASN A 82 -9.25 0.56 10.62
N ALA A 83 -9.98 0.96 9.57
CA ALA A 83 -10.64 0.07 8.61
C ALA A 83 -10.20 0.29 7.15
N GLY A 84 -9.36 1.30 6.89
CA GLY A 84 -8.81 1.62 5.57
C GLY A 84 -7.94 0.50 4.98
N PRO A 85 -7.30 0.74 3.82
CA PRO A 85 -6.34 -0.20 3.26
C PRO A 85 -5.20 -0.51 4.26
N ASN A 86 -4.85 -1.79 4.43
CA ASN A 86 -3.93 -2.24 5.49
C ASN A 86 -2.62 -1.44 5.54
N VAL A 87 -2.03 -1.14 4.37
CA VAL A 87 -0.76 -0.40 4.25
C VAL A 87 -0.88 1.06 4.73
N LEU A 88 -2.10 1.62 4.73
CA LEU A 88 -2.37 3.00 5.13
C LEU A 88 -2.84 3.13 6.58
N ARG A 89 -3.08 2.02 7.31
CA ARG A 89 -3.57 2.08 8.69
C ARG A 89 -2.54 2.63 9.68
N LYS A 90 -1.25 2.50 9.37
CA LYS A 90 -0.14 2.80 10.30
C LYS A 90 0.87 3.79 9.71
N GLY A 91 1.41 4.63 10.58
CA GLY A 91 2.50 5.56 10.25
C GLY A 91 2.06 6.83 9.50
N LYS A 92 3.05 7.56 8.98
CA LYS A 92 2.89 8.85 8.27
C LYS A 92 2.55 8.72 6.79
N LEU A 93 2.38 7.49 6.28
CA LEU A 93 2.08 7.28 4.86
C LEU A 93 0.68 7.80 4.52
N LEU A 94 -0.32 7.51 5.36
CA LEU A 94 -1.69 7.99 5.15
C LEU A 94 -1.76 9.52 5.06
N GLU A 95 -1.03 10.23 5.92
CA GLU A 95 -1.03 11.70 5.91
C GLU A 95 -0.50 12.25 4.58
N ARG A 96 0.62 11.70 4.08
CA ARG A 96 1.18 12.08 2.77
C ARG A 96 0.24 11.76 1.61
N VAL A 97 -0.43 10.61 1.64
CA VAL A 97 -1.41 10.21 0.62
C VAL A 97 -2.61 11.15 0.62
N ILE A 98 -3.12 11.50 1.81
CA ILE A 98 -4.23 12.42 1.99
C ILE A 98 -3.87 13.82 1.46
N GLU A 99 -2.70 14.35 1.82
CA GLU A 99 -2.22 15.66 1.34
C GLU A 99 -2.10 15.72 -0.19
N ARG A 100 -1.60 14.65 -0.82
CA ARG A 100 -1.51 14.56 -2.28
C ARG A 100 -2.89 14.53 -2.93
N LEU A 101 -3.81 13.72 -2.43
CA LEU A 101 -5.19 13.64 -2.94
C LEU A 101 -5.96 14.95 -2.73
N GLU A 102 -5.72 15.65 -1.63
CA GLU A 102 -6.31 16.97 -1.37
C GLU A 102 -5.77 18.01 -2.35
N LYS A 103 -4.45 18.03 -2.59
CA LYS A 103 -3.82 18.93 -3.58
C LYS A 103 -4.36 18.69 -5.00
N GLU A 104 -4.68 17.46 -5.35
CA GLU A 104 -5.30 17.09 -6.62
C GLU A 104 -6.81 17.39 -6.70
N GLY A 105 -7.42 17.86 -5.59
CA GLY A 105 -8.86 18.10 -5.49
C GLY A 105 -9.71 16.83 -5.57
N ALA A 106 -9.08 15.66 -5.36
CA ALA A 106 -9.75 14.38 -5.34
C ALA A 106 -10.53 14.19 -4.03
N ILE A 107 -10.02 14.72 -2.92
CA ILE A 107 -10.70 14.73 -1.61
C ILE A 107 -10.65 16.13 -1.01
N ASP A 108 -11.57 16.43 -0.10
CA ASP A 108 -11.53 17.64 0.72
C ASP A 108 -11.45 17.29 2.21
N ILE A 109 -10.65 18.04 2.98
CA ILE A 109 -10.51 17.81 4.41
C ILE A 109 -11.25 18.90 5.17
N VAL A 110 -12.29 18.49 5.89
CA VAL A 110 -13.10 19.41 6.68
C VAL A 110 -13.06 18.98 8.15
N ARG A 111 -12.93 19.96 9.05
CA ARG A 111 -13.11 19.71 10.48
C ARG A 111 -14.60 19.85 10.81
N SER A 112 -15.18 18.77 11.33
CA SER A 112 -16.56 18.81 11.84
C SER A 112 -16.68 19.77 13.03
N ARG A 113 -17.92 20.16 13.37
CA ARG A 113 -18.22 20.98 14.57
C ARG A 113 -17.63 20.39 15.87
N ARG A 114 -17.44 19.07 15.93
CA ARG A 114 -16.83 18.36 17.07
C ARG A 114 -15.31 18.18 16.94
N LYS A 115 -14.65 18.99 16.10
CA LYS A 115 -13.21 18.93 15.80
C LYS A 115 -12.71 17.62 15.17
N ALA A 116 -13.59 16.68 14.81
CA ALA A 116 -13.18 15.47 14.10
C ALA A 116 -12.78 15.82 12.66
N ARG A 117 -11.62 15.30 12.22
CA ARG A 117 -11.14 15.43 10.83
C ARG A 117 -11.95 14.48 9.94
N MET A 118 -12.64 15.06 8.97
CA MET A 118 -13.47 14.36 8.00
C MET A 118 -12.80 14.44 6.64
N VAL A 119 -12.90 13.36 5.87
CA VAL A 119 -12.46 13.29 4.49
C VAL A 119 -13.71 13.21 3.63
N TYR A 120 -13.95 14.23 2.82
CA TYR A 120 -15.07 14.36 1.89
C TYR A 120 -14.63 13.98 0.47
N ALA A 121 -15.58 13.55 -0.35
CA ALA A 121 -15.39 13.47 -1.79
C ALA A 121 -15.14 14.88 -2.35
N GLY A 122 -13.97 15.10 -2.96
CA GLY A 122 -13.64 16.36 -3.59
C GLY A 122 -14.33 16.52 -4.94
N ARG A 123 -14.22 17.72 -5.52
CA ARG A 123 -14.79 18.05 -6.85
C ARG A 123 -14.36 17.06 -7.93
N TYR A 124 -13.12 16.58 -7.89
CA TYR A 124 -12.56 15.66 -8.87
C TYR A 124 -12.49 14.21 -8.38
N PHE A 125 -13.23 13.83 -7.33
CA PHE A 125 -13.16 12.49 -6.72
C PHE A 125 -13.37 11.34 -7.72
N ARG A 126 -14.32 11.50 -8.65
CA ARG A 126 -14.67 10.46 -9.64
C ARG A 126 -13.91 10.58 -10.96
N ASN A 127 -13.25 11.71 -11.21
CA ASN A 127 -12.57 12.00 -12.47
C ASN A 127 -11.30 12.81 -12.21
N ASN A 128 -10.22 12.10 -11.94
CA ASN A 128 -8.88 12.63 -11.73
C ASN A 128 -7.82 11.68 -12.32
N PRO A 129 -6.53 12.07 -12.42
CA PRO A 129 -5.48 11.22 -12.97
C PRO A 129 -5.39 9.84 -12.29
N VAL A 130 -5.63 9.78 -10.98
CA VAL A 130 -5.59 8.56 -10.16
C VAL A 130 -6.72 7.59 -10.53
N THR A 131 -7.92 8.08 -10.86
CA THR A 131 -9.07 7.23 -11.24
C THR A 131 -8.90 6.50 -12.58
N LYS A 132 -7.94 6.92 -13.41
CA LYS A 132 -7.60 6.25 -14.68
C LYS A 132 -6.75 4.99 -14.49
N ASN A 133 -6.19 4.80 -13.29
CA ASN A 133 -5.38 3.63 -12.99
C ASN A 133 -6.26 2.38 -12.82
N ALA A 134 -5.86 1.25 -13.43
CA ALA A 134 -6.58 -0.02 -13.34
C ALA A 134 -6.80 -0.49 -11.89
N ALA A 135 -5.87 -0.19 -10.98
CA ALA A 135 -5.98 -0.51 -9.56
C ALA A 135 -7.13 0.24 -8.85
N TYR A 136 -7.74 1.26 -9.47
CA TYR A 136 -8.87 1.98 -8.89
C TYR A 136 -10.10 1.07 -8.69
N LYS A 137 -10.17 -0.04 -9.42
CA LYS A 137 -11.23 -1.05 -9.29
C LYS A 137 -11.00 -2.05 -8.16
N HIS A 138 -9.91 -1.94 -7.39
CA HIS A 138 -9.52 -2.95 -6.39
C HIS A 138 -10.62 -3.28 -5.37
N TYR A 139 -11.37 -2.27 -4.91
CA TYR A 139 -12.46 -2.44 -3.95
C TYR A 139 -13.87 -2.36 -4.57
N TRP A 140 -13.99 -2.42 -5.90
CA TRP A 140 -15.32 -2.41 -6.52
C TRP A 140 -16.06 -3.70 -6.15
N PRO A 141 -17.37 -3.62 -5.84
CA PRO A 141 -18.18 -4.81 -5.69
C PRO A 141 -18.07 -5.64 -6.97
N ARG A 142 -17.83 -6.94 -6.80
CA ARG A 142 -17.83 -7.92 -7.89
C ARG A 142 -19.26 -8.21 -8.32
#